data_AF-U3U2X7-F1
#
_entry.id   AF-U3U2X7-F1
#
_cell.length_a   1.000
_cell.length_b   1.000
_cell.length_c   1.000
_cell.angle_alpha   90.00
_cell.angle_beta   90.00
_cell.angle_gamma   90.00
#
_symmetry.space_group_name_H-M   'P 1'
#
loop_
_entity.id
_entity.type
_entity.pdbx_description
1 polymer ?
#
loop_
_entity_poly.entity_id
_entity_poly.type
_entity_poly.pdbx_seq_one_letter_code
_entity_poly.pdbx_strand_id
1 'polypeptide(L)' 'MRTERFDFNEIVDQAHFYRQFCERFALADRTIHDLDDLWEMIIGEQIPLPLEIAFINLGKGQKRRYGVR' A
#
# COMPACT_ATOMS: atom_id res chain seq x y z
N MET A 1 3.80 13.02 12.48
CA MET A 1 3.77 11.59 12.12
C MET A 1 2.46 11.34 11.41
N ARG A 2 2.51 10.90 10.17
CA ARG A 2 1.32 10.64 9.34
C ARG A 2 0.94 9.17 9.48
N THR A 3 -0.36 8.86 9.57
CA THR A 3 -0.85 7.47 9.64
C THR A 3 -1.83 7.24 8.51
N GLU A 4 -1.48 6.33 7.60
CA GLU A 4 -2.35 5.90 6.50
C GLU A 4 -2.93 4.52 6.78
N ARG A 5 -4.24 4.39 6.57
CA ARG A 5 -5.01 3.17 6.84
C ARG A 5 -5.50 2.57 5.54
N PHE A 6 -5.18 1.30 5.33
CA PHE A 6 -5.64 0.51 4.19
C PHE A 6 -6.69 -0.50 4.69
N ASP A 7 -7.94 -0.31 4.31
CA ASP A 7 -9.06 -1.18 4.70
C ASP A 7 -9.26 -2.30 3.68
N PHE A 8 -9.02 -3.54 4.11
CA PHE A 8 -9.14 -4.72 3.26
C PHE A 8 -10.59 -5.19 3.02
N ASN A 9 -11.59 -4.51 3.60
CA ASN A 9 -12.97 -4.62 3.14
C ASN A 9 -13.20 -3.86 1.82
N GLU A 10 -12.45 -2.79 1.57
CA GLU A 10 -12.52 -2.00 0.32
C GLU A 10 -11.52 -2.51 -0.72
N ILE A 11 -10.35 -2.97 -0.26
CA ILE A 11 -9.28 -3.48 -1.12
C ILE A 11 -9.60 -4.91 -1.57
N VAL A 12 -10.12 -5.02 -2.79
CA VAL A 12 -10.52 -6.27 -3.44
C VAL A 12 -9.34 -7.11 -3.95
N ASP A 13 -8.23 -6.48 -4.32
CA ASP A 13 -7.01 -7.14 -4.81
C ASP A 13 -5.77 -6.23 -4.70
N GLN A 14 -4.62 -6.78 -5.11
CA GLN A 14 -3.32 -6.13 -5.04
C GLN A 14 -3.21 -4.92 -5.97
N ALA A 15 -3.83 -4.95 -7.14
CA ALA A 15 -3.85 -3.80 -8.05
C ALA A 15 -4.67 -2.64 -7.45
N HIS A 16 -5.78 -2.94 -6.78
CA HIS A 16 -6.55 -1.93 -6.06
C HIS A 16 -5.74 -1.33 -4.91
N PHE A 17 -4.99 -2.14 -4.16
CA PHE A 17 -4.08 -1.64 -3.13
C PHE A 17 -3.07 -0.64 -3.69
N TYR A 18 -2.40 -0.97 -4.79
CA TYR A 18 -1.43 -0.09 -5.44
C TYR A 18 -2.03 1.23 -5.91
N ARG A 19 -3.22 1.19 -6.51
CA ARG A 19 -3.93 2.41 -6.92
C ARG A 19 -4.25 3.31 -5.73
N GLN A 20 -4.81 2.74 -4.66
CA GLN A 20 -5.06 3.51 -3.44
C GLN A 20 -3.77 4.08 -2.84
N PHE A 21 -2.68 3.32 -2.87
CA PHE A 21 -1.38 3.79 -2.39
C PHE A 21 -0.91 5.02 -3.18
N CYS A 22 -0.91 4.95 -4.52
CA CYS A 22 -0.55 6.09 -5.38
C CYS A 22 -1.42 7.32 -5.12
N GLU A 23 -2.74 7.13 -5.03
CA GLU A 23 -3.71 8.21 -4.78
C GLU A 23 -3.44 8.90 -3.42
N ARG A 24 -3.18 8.13 -2.35
CA ARG A 24 -2.96 8.66 -1.00
C ARG A 24 -1.69 9.49 -0.86
N PHE A 25 -0.65 9.14 -1.62
CA PHE A 25 0.63 9.86 -1.59
C PHE A 25 0.76 10.89 -2.74
N ALA A 26 -0.32 11.16 -3.48
CA ALA A 26 -0.36 12.11 -4.60
C ALA A 26 0.67 11.81 -5.70
N LEU A 27 0.89 10.52 -5.96
CA LEU A 27 1.90 10.01 -6.90
C LEU A 27 1.31 9.84 -8.30
N ALA A 28 0.57 10.83 -8.79
CA ALA A 28 -0.25 10.71 -10.00
C ALA A 28 0.55 10.30 -11.26
N ASP A 29 1.86 10.58 -11.29
CA ASP A 29 2.73 10.28 -12.42
C ASP A 29 3.49 8.94 -12.31
N ARG A 30 3.34 8.19 -11.19
CA ARG A 30 3.97 6.87 -11.00
C ARG A 30 2.92 5.79 -10.76
N THR A 31 3.03 4.71 -11.52
CA THR A 31 2.19 3.52 -11.34
C THR A 31 3.04 2.44 -10.68
N ILE A 32 2.57 1.94 -9.52
CA ILE A 32 3.16 0.75 -8.89
C ILE A 32 2.53 -0.48 -9.57
N HIS A 33 3.34 -1.34 -10.18
CA HIS A 33 2.87 -2.56 -10.80
C HIS A 33 3.14 -3.79 -9.93
N ASP A 34 4.19 -3.76 -9.11
CA ASP A 34 4.58 -4.88 -8.25
C ASP A 34 5.18 -4.43 -6.90
N LEU A 35 5.80 -5.37 -6.18
CA LEU A 35 6.40 -5.12 -4.87
C LEU A 35 7.76 -4.40 -4.97
N ASP A 36 8.47 -4.57 -6.08
CA ASP A 36 9.78 -3.93 -6.28
C ASP A 36 9.56 -2.43 -6.54
N ASP A 37 8.58 -2.08 -7.38
CA ASP A 37 8.14 -0.69 -7.58
C ASP A 37 7.72 -0.01 -6.27
N LEU A 38 6.94 -0.73 -5.44
CA LEU A 38 6.52 -0.24 -4.13
C LEU A 38 7.73 0.01 -3.22
N TRP A 39 8.68 -0.92 -3.23
CA TRP A 39 9.87 -0.86 -2.40
C TRP A 39 10.77 0.33 -2.79
N GLU A 40 11.05 0.49 -4.08
CA GLU A 40 11.80 1.64 -4.62
C GLU A 40 11.20 2.98 -4.19
N MET A 41 9.88 3.04 -4.11
CA MET A 41 9.19 4.26 -3.71
C MET A 41 9.29 4.54 -2.22
N ILE A 42 9.21 3.50 -1.38
CA ILE A 42 9.37 3.63 0.07
C ILE A 42 10.79 4.08 0.42
N ILE A 43 11.82 3.55 -0.26
CA ILE A 43 13.22 3.89 0.00
C ILE A 43 13.67 5.18 -0.67
N GLY A 44 13.07 5.56 -1.81
CA GLY A 44 13.51 6.67 -2.64
C GLY A 44 13.04 8.05 -2.19
N GLU A 45 12.75 8.24 -0.89
CA GLU A 45 12.34 9.51 -0.25
C GLU A 45 11.06 10.16 -0.80
N GLN A 46 10.32 9.48 -1.69
CA GLN A 46 9.09 10.00 -2.31
C GLN A 46 7.90 9.99 -1.34
N ILE A 47 8.07 9.37 -0.18
CA ILE A 47 7.04 9.23 0.84
C ILE A 47 7.39 10.13 2.04
N PRO A 48 6.45 10.94 2.55
CA PRO A 48 6.71 11.84 3.66
C PRO A 48 6.90 11.06 4.97
N LEU A 49 8.14 10.99 5.45
CA LEU A 49 8.50 10.42 6.74
C LEU A 49 8.37 11.47 7.88
N PRO A 50 8.06 11.07 9.13
CA PRO A 50 7.74 9.71 9.57
C PRO A 50 6.30 9.32 9.22
N LEU A 51 6.16 8.10 8.70
CA LEU A 51 4.90 7.50 8.25
C LEU A 51 4.62 6.19 8.99
N GLU A 52 3.36 6.00 9.35
CA GLU A 52 2.80 4.73 9.80
C GLU A 52 1.79 4.21 8.76
N ILE A 53 1.93 2.95 8.37
CA ILE A 53 1.00 2.26 7.48
C ILE A 53 0.29 1.18 8.29
N ALA A 54 -1.05 1.27 8.39
CA ALA A 54 -1.86 0.33 9.13
C ALA A 54 -2.80 -0.44 8.19
N PHE A 55 -2.72 -1.78 8.23
CA PHE A 55 -3.63 -2.67 7.51
C PHE A 55 -4.81 -3.03 8.42
N ILE A 56 -6.03 -2.65 8.02
CA ILE A 56 -7.26 -2.85 8.79
C ILE A 56 -8.13 -3.88 8.08
N ASN A 57 -8.85 -4.70 8.85
CA ASN A 57 -9.76 -5.75 8.35
C ASN A 57 -9.07 -6.80 7.45
N LEU A 58 -7.76 -6.98 7.57
CA LEU A 58 -7.02 -7.99 6.80
C LEU A 58 -7.37 -9.41 7.26
N GLY A 59 -8.30 -10.06 6.55
CA GLY A 59 -8.80 -11.39 6.88
C GLY A 59 -7.79 -12.51 6.61
N LYS A 60 -7.98 -13.68 7.25
CA LYS A 60 -7.08 -14.85 7.12
C LYS A 60 -6.93 -15.36 5.66
N GLY A 61 -7.98 -15.26 4.86
CA GLY A 61 -7.95 -15.61 3.43
C GLY A 61 -7.13 -14.63 2.60
N GLN A 62 -7.22 -13.34 2.91
CA GLN A 62 -6.45 -12.29 2.24
C GLN A 62 -4.98 -12.32 2.63
N LYS A 63 -4.63 -12.64 3.88
CA LYS A 63 -3.23 -12.83 4.32
C LYS A 63 -2.47 -13.83 3.43
N ARG A 64 -3.11 -14.95 3.08
CA ARG A 64 -2.54 -15.95 2.15
C ARG A 64 -2.33 -15.41 0.74
N ARG A 65 -3.20 -14.51 0.28
CA ARG A 65 -3.09 -13.86 -1.04
C ARG A 65 -1.93 -12.86 -1.11
N TYR A 66 -1.60 -12.22 0.02
CA TYR A 66 -0.49 -11.28 0.14
C TYR A 66 0.80 -11.93 0.71
N GLY A 67 0.87 -13.27 0.79
CA GLY A 67 2.06 -13.98 1.25
C GLY A 67 2.40 -13.78 2.75
N VAL A 68 1.51 -13.17 3.54
CA VAL A 68 1.72 -12.96 4.98
C VAL A 68 1.34 -14.24 5.71
N ARG A 69 2.35 -14.94 6.24
CA ARG A 69 2.16 -16.16 7.04
C ARG A 69 1.96 -15.82 8.52
#